data_AF-A0A354T4Y0-F1
#
_entry.id   AF-A0A354T4Y0-F1
#
_cell.length_a   1.000
_cell.length_b   1.000
_cell.length_c   1.000
_cell.angle_alpha   90.00
_cell.angle_beta   90.00
_cell.angle_gamma   90.00
#
_symmetry.space_group_name_H-M   'P 1'
#
loop_
_entity.id
_entity.type
_entity.pdbx_description
1 polymer ?
#
loop_
_entity_poly.entity_id
_entity_poly.type
_entity_poly.pdbx_seq_one_letter_code
_entity_poly.pdbx_strand_id
1 'polypeptide(L)'
;MNNVPTLDALVPHAAATQIVEELELLTASKVPDAAPLVAHLVQHAEEIAAASESFRRKLRGKLGREWLYSFMRHWLAAELKRTQSALFRRLPPRYAMGAAEPSLRPPSERARLMNCSE
;
A
#
# COMPACT_ATOMS: atom_id res chain seq x y z
N MET A 1 -27.17 15.99 -7.32
CA MET A 1 -26.44 15.06 -6.43
C MET A 1 -25.29 14.48 -7.22
N ASN A 2 -24.08 14.98 -6.98
CA ASN A 2 -22.89 14.58 -7.73
C ASN A 2 -22.53 13.15 -7.32
N ASN A 3 -22.62 12.23 -8.28
CA ASN A 3 -22.21 10.85 -8.12
C ASN A 3 -20.68 10.82 -8.14
N VAL A 4 -20.06 11.13 -6.99
CA VAL A 4 -18.62 10.94 -6.81
C VAL A 4 -18.40 9.44 -6.89
N PRO A 5 -17.64 8.91 -7.86
CA PRO A 5 -17.35 7.49 -7.90
C PRO A 5 -16.48 7.17 -6.68
N THR A 6 -17.11 6.63 -5.65
CA THR A 6 -16.45 6.01 -4.52
C THR A 6 -15.62 4.85 -5.06
N LEU A 7 -14.40 4.67 -4.56
CA LEU A 7 -13.75 3.38 -4.72
C LEU A 7 -14.67 2.36 -4.08
N ASP A 8 -14.98 1.28 -4.78
CA ASP A 8 -15.74 0.18 -4.20
C ASP A 8 -14.96 -0.27 -2.95
N ALA A 9 -15.48 0.04 -1.76
CA ALA A 9 -14.70 0.14 -0.51
C ALA A 9 -13.97 -1.18 -0.14
N LEU A 10 -14.45 -2.29 -0.72
CA LEU A 10 -13.82 -3.60 -0.64
C LEU A 10 -12.37 -3.62 -1.17
N VAL A 11 -12.08 -2.90 -2.26
CA VAL A 11 -10.75 -2.91 -2.89
C VAL A 11 -9.71 -2.16 -2.04
N PRO A 12 -9.95 -0.91 -1.59
CA PRO A 12 -9.08 -0.24 -0.64
C PRO A 12 -8.89 -1.03 0.65
N HIS A 13 -9.95 -1.64 1.19
CA HIS A 13 -9.85 -2.41 2.42
C HIS A 13 -8.94 -3.64 2.26
N ALA A 14 -9.14 -4.44 1.20
CA ALA A 14 -8.28 -5.59 0.92
C ALA A 14 -6.81 -5.19 0.70
N ALA A 15 -6.57 -4.08 -0.01
CA ALA A 15 -5.23 -3.55 -0.20
C ALA A 15 -4.61 -3.08 1.12
N ALA A 16 -5.34 -2.34 1.95
CA ALA A 16 -4.86 -1.86 3.24
C ALA A 16 -4.49 -3.02 4.18
N THR A 17 -5.34 -4.05 4.28
CA THR A 17 -5.04 -5.26 5.05
C THR A 17 -3.76 -5.93 4.56
N GLN A 18 -3.61 -6.12 3.24
CA GLN A 18 -2.40 -6.70 2.67
C GLN A 18 -1.14 -5.87 2.99
N ILE A 19 -1.23 -4.55 2.95
CA ILE A 19 -0.10 -3.66 3.28
C ILE A 19 0.29 -3.74 4.77
N VAL A 20 -0.68 -3.97 5.68
CA VAL A 20 -0.36 -4.22 7.09
C VAL A 20 0.29 -5.60 7.29
N GLU A 21 -0.15 -6.62 6.57
CA GLU A 21 0.54 -7.93 6.58
C GLU A 21 1.97 -7.82 6.06
N GLU A 22 2.19 -7.06 4.97
CA GLU A 22 3.54 -6.77 4.45
C GLU A 22 4.41 -6.10 5.52
N LEU A 23 3.87 -5.12 6.26
CA LEU A 23 4.57 -4.47 7.37
C LEU A 23 4.98 -5.47 8.46
N GLU A 24 4.10 -6.36 8.87
CA GLU A 24 4.39 -7.37 9.89
C GLU A 24 5.51 -8.31 9.46
N LEU A 25 5.50 -8.72 8.18
CA LEU A 25 6.55 -9.56 7.60
C LEU A 25 7.90 -8.82 7.54
N LEU A 26 7.91 -7.58 7.07
CA LEU A 26 9.14 -6.78 6.93
C LEU A 26 9.76 -6.45 8.29
N THR A 27 8.91 -6.21 9.29
CA THR A 27 9.37 -5.90 10.64
C THR A 27 9.50 -7.14 11.51
N ALA A 28 9.23 -8.35 11.00
CA ALA A 28 9.19 -9.58 11.80
C ALA A 28 8.49 -9.38 13.16
N SER A 29 7.44 -8.56 13.18
CA SER A 29 6.77 -8.09 14.39
C SER A 29 5.30 -7.92 14.08
N LYS A 30 4.45 -8.44 14.96
CA LYS A 30 3.02 -8.17 14.88
C LYS A 30 2.76 -6.69 15.17
N VAL A 31 1.80 -6.12 14.45
CA VAL A 31 1.27 -4.80 14.76
C VAL A 31 0.15 -5.01 15.77
N PRO A 32 0.32 -4.62 17.04
CA PRO A 32 -0.77 -4.70 17.99
C PRO A 32 -1.89 -3.77 17.54
N ASP A 33 -3.09 -4.31 17.40
CA ASP A 33 -4.28 -3.61 16.91
C ASP A 33 -4.05 -2.96 15.52
N ALA A 34 -4.07 -3.79 14.48
CA ALA A 34 -3.91 -3.36 13.08
C ALA A 34 -5.09 -2.54 12.53
N ALA A 35 -6.27 -2.63 13.15
CA ALA A 35 -7.51 -2.09 12.61
C ALA A 35 -7.49 -0.56 12.39
N PRO A 36 -6.95 0.27 13.32
CA PRO A 36 -6.81 1.71 13.09
C PRO A 36 -5.91 2.05 11.91
N LEU A 37 -4.85 1.26 11.68
CA LEU A 37 -3.93 1.47 10.57
C LEU A 37 -4.61 1.17 9.22
N VAL A 38 -5.36 0.07 9.16
CA VAL A 38 -6.18 -0.29 7.99
C VAL A 38 -7.23 0.78 7.71
N ALA A 39 -7.99 1.18 8.73
CA ALA A 39 -9.02 2.20 8.61
C ALA A 39 -8.46 3.54 8.12
N HIS A 40 -7.30 3.95 8.63
CA HIS A 40 -6.62 5.16 8.20
C HIS A 40 -6.26 5.12 6.71
N LEU A 41 -5.69 4.01 6.22
CA LEU A 41 -5.32 3.86 4.81
C LEU A 41 -6.54 3.84 3.88
N VAL A 42 -7.62 3.20 4.30
CA VAL A 42 -8.89 3.18 3.54
C VAL A 42 -9.47 4.59 3.43
N GLN A 43 -9.62 5.27 4.57
CA GLN A 43 -10.16 6.63 4.63
C GLN A 43 -9.32 7.58 3.77
N HIS A 44 -8.00 7.49 3.85
CA HIS A 44 -7.12 8.34 3.06
C HIS A 44 -7.23 8.06 1.55
N ALA A 45 -7.36 6.79 1.15
CA ALA A 45 -7.58 6.44 -0.25
C ALA A 45 -8.90 7.02 -0.80
N GLU A 46 -9.97 6.98 0.01
CA GLU A 46 -11.27 7.54 -0.34
C GLU A 46 -11.24 9.07 -0.46
N GLU A 47 -10.60 9.75 0.48
CA GLU A 47 -10.41 11.22 0.46
C GLU A 47 -9.66 11.66 -0.80
N ILE A 48 -8.54 10.99 -1.12
CA ILE A 48 -7.77 11.30 -2.32
C ILE A 48 -8.55 10.96 -3.59
N ALA A 49 -9.32 9.88 -3.61
CA ALA A 49 -10.18 9.54 -4.74
C ALA A 49 -11.27 10.59 -4.97
N ALA A 50 -11.89 11.11 -3.91
CA ALA A 50 -12.88 12.17 -3.99
C ALA A 50 -12.27 13.49 -4.53
N ALA A 51 -11.04 13.82 -4.12
CA ALA A 51 -10.39 15.09 -4.47
C ALA A 51 -9.60 15.06 -5.80
N SER A 52 -9.11 13.90 -6.25
CA SER A 52 -8.15 13.81 -7.36
C SER A 52 -8.64 12.94 -8.52
N GLU A 53 -9.02 13.58 -9.62
CA GLU A 53 -9.34 12.87 -10.88
C GLU A 53 -8.14 12.11 -11.43
N SER A 54 -6.93 12.67 -11.34
CA SER A 54 -5.70 12.02 -11.78
C SER A 54 -5.42 10.72 -11.02
N PHE A 55 -5.70 10.70 -9.71
CA PHE A 55 -5.62 9.48 -8.91
C PHE A 55 -6.65 8.45 -9.37
N ARG A 56 -7.93 8.83 -9.49
CA ARG A 56 -8.98 7.92 -9.98
C ARG A 56 -8.65 7.35 -11.36
N ARG A 57 -8.09 8.16 -12.26
CA ARG A 57 -7.66 7.73 -13.60
C ARG A 57 -6.51 6.72 -13.54
N LYS A 58 -5.53 6.88 -12.65
CA LYS A 58 -4.48 5.87 -12.42
C LYS A 58 -5.08 4.55 -11.96
N LEU A 59 -6.04 4.58 -11.05
CA LEU A 59 -6.68 3.39 -10.50
C LEU A 59 -7.56 2.63 -11.52
N ARG A 60 -8.11 3.31 -12.52
CA ARG A 60 -8.85 2.64 -13.61
C ARG A 60 -7.95 2.02 -14.69
N GLY A 61 -6.65 2.30 -14.68
CA GLY A 61 -5.71 1.76 -15.66
C GLY A 61 -5.35 0.29 -15.43
N LYS A 62 -4.66 -0.33 -16.39
CA LYS A 62 -4.19 -1.73 -16.29
C LYS A 62 -3.32 -2.02 -15.05
N LEU A 63 -2.62 -1.00 -14.55
CA LEU A 63 -1.78 -1.06 -13.35
C LEU A 63 -2.47 -0.44 -12.13
N GLY A 64 -3.79 -0.30 -12.14
CA GLY A 64 -4.54 0.40 -11.10
C GLY A 64 -4.32 -0.17 -9.70
N ARG A 65 -4.31 -1.50 -9.57
CA ARG A 65 -3.98 -2.19 -8.32
C ARG A 65 -2.57 -1.86 -7.85
N GLU A 66 -1.57 -1.93 -8.73
CA GLU A 66 -0.18 -1.67 -8.38
C GLU A 66 0.02 -0.21 -7.92
N TRP A 67 -0.68 0.74 -8.56
CA TRP A 67 -0.72 2.12 -8.09
C TRP A 67 -1.31 2.25 -6.70
N LEU A 68 -2.46 1.62 -6.43
CA LEU A 68 -3.10 1.66 -5.11
C LEU A 68 -2.16 1.15 -4.02
N TYR A 69 -1.53 0.00 -4.25
CA TYR A 69 -0.56 -0.58 -3.31
C TYR A 69 0.65 0.35 -3.11
N SER A 70 1.16 0.95 -4.19
CA SER A 70 2.28 1.88 -4.11
C SER A 70 1.94 3.11 -3.26
N PHE A 71 0.74 3.67 -3.42
CA PHE A 71 0.29 4.79 -2.60
C PHE A 71 0.11 4.38 -1.14
N MET A 72 -0.56 3.25 -0.88
CA MET A 72 -0.80 2.78 0.49
C MET A 72 0.49 2.47 1.26
N ARG A 73 1.50 1.88 0.63
CA ARG A 73 2.82 1.68 1.25
C ARG A 73 3.49 3.01 1.62
N HIS A 74 3.43 3.99 0.73
CA HIS A 74 3.98 5.31 0.99
C HIS A 74 3.26 6.03 2.13
N TRP A 75 1.92 5.97 2.16
CA TRP A 75 1.10 6.55 3.20
C TRP A 75 1.30 5.85 4.55
N LEU A 76 1.37 4.51 4.54
CA LEU A 76 1.71 3.73 5.72
C LEU A 76 3.05 4.18 6.31
N ALA A 77 4.08 4.32 5.47
CA ALA A 77 5.39 4.74 5.91
C ALA A 77 5.38 6.17 6.49
N ALA A 78 4.63 7.08 5.88
CA ALA A 78 4.43 8.43 6.41
C ALA A 78 3.73 8.41 7.77
N GLU A 79 2.70 7.57 7.93
CA GLU A 79 1.96 7.44 9.18
C GLU A 79 2.83 6.81 10.29
N LEU A 80 3.57 5.74 10.00
CA LEU A 80 4.49 5.13 10.95
C LEU A 80 5.61 6.09 11.35
N LYS A 81 6.12 6.91 10.42
CA LYS A 81 7.12 7.94 10.74
C LYS A 81 6.60 8.91 11.81
N ARG A 82 5.29 9.20 11.79
CA ARG A 82 4.61 10.11 12.72
C ARG A 82 4.26 9.44 14.05
N THR A 83 3.72 8.22 14.03
CA THR A 83 3.13 7.59 15.22
C THR A 83 4.00 6.50 15.85
N GLN A 84 4.81 5.81 15.04
CA GLN A 84 5.56 4.61 15.44
C GLN A 84 6.96 4.60 14.82
N SER A 85 7.75 5.65 15.10
CA SER A 85 9.04 5.89 14.43
C SER A 85 10.04 4.71 14.53
N ALA A 86 9.94 3.88 15.58
CA ALA A 86 10.74 2.67 15.71
C ALA A 86 10.41 1.62 14.63
N LEU A 87 9.14 1.43 14.30
CA LEU A 87 8.73 0.54 13.21
C LEU A 87 9.09 1.12 11.84
N PHE A 88 8.92 2.42 11.65
CA PHE A 88 9.33 3.11 10.42
C PHE A 88 10.82 2.88 10.09
N ARG A 89 11.72 2.96 11.08
CA ARG A 89 13.16 2.75 10.88
C ARG A 89 13.53 1.34 10.41
N ARG A 90 12.63 0.37 10.59
CA ARG A 90 12.83 -1.03 10.18
C ARG A 90 12.36 -1.29 8.76
N LEU A 91 11.64 -0.36 8.14
CA LEU A 91 11.16 -0.51 6.78
C LEU A 91 12.30 -0.35 5.76
N PRO A 92 12.33 -1.16 4.69
CA PRO A 92 13.21 -0.92 3.57
C PRO A 92 12.95 0.47 2.94
N PRO A 93 13.98 1.26 2.61
CA PRO A 93 13.79 2.60 2.04
C PRO A 93 12.92 2.62 0.77
N ARG A 94 13.06 1.60 -0.09
CA ARG A 94 12.26 1.47 -1.32
C ARG A 94 10.79 1.24 -1.02
N TYR A 95 10.50 0.44 0.01
CA TYR A 95 9.13 0.18 0.46
C TYR A 95 8.45 1.47 0.95
N ALA A 96 9.17 2.29 1.73
CA ALA A 96 8.67 3.59 2.17
C ALA A 96 8.36 4.58 1.02
N MET A 97 8.96 4.37 -0.16
CA MET A 97 8.67 5.11 -1.39
C MET A 97 7.54 4.48 -2.24
N GLY A 98 6.89 3.43 -1.74
CA GLY A 98 5.79 2.75 -2.43
C GLY A 98 6.18 1.52 -3.24
N ALA A 99 7.47 1.20 -3.35
CA ALA A 99 7.88 0.03 -4.12
C ALA A 99 7.47 -1.26 -3.40
N ALA A 100 7.01 -2.25 -4.16
CA ALA A 100 6.85 -3.60 -3.63
C ALA A 100 8.23 -4.16 -3.24
N GLU A 101 8.31 -4.80 -2.07
CA GLU A 101 9.54 -5.44 -1.63
C GLU A 101 9.68 -6.82 -2.34
N PRO A 102 10.76 -7.06 -3.12
CA PRO A 102 10.96 -8.33 -3.82
C PRO A 102 10.94 -9.55 -2.89
N SER A 103 11.38 -9.39 -1.64
CA SER A 103 11.36 -10.44 -0.62
C SER A 103 9.96 -10.81 -0.10
N LEU A 104 8.90 -10.12 -0.50
CA LEU A 104 7.52 -10.51 -0.17
C LEU A 104 6.81 -11.19 -1.34
N ARG A 105 7.41 -11.19 -2.53
CA ARG A 105 6.84 -11.86 -3.70
C ARG A 105 7.06 -13.38 -3.62
N PRO A 106 6.10 -14.19 -4.10
CA PRO A 106 6.29 -15.62 -4.22
C PRO A 106 7.49 -15.96 -5.12
N PRO A 107 8.19 -17.10 -4.90
CA PRO A 107 9.40 -17.47 -5.65
C PRO A 107 9.23 -17.48 -7.17
N SER A 108 8.03 -17.83 -7.66
CA SER A 108 7.66 -17.86 -9.08
C SER A 108 7.74 -16.49 -9.77
N GLU A 109 7.60 -15.40 -9.03
CA GLU A 109 7.68 -14.03 -9.55
C GLU A 109 9.10 -13.44 -9.38
N ARG A 110 9.82 -13.85 -8.32
CA ARG A 110 11.24 -13.50 -8.13
C ARG A 110 12.12 -14.04 -9.28
N ALA A 111 11.87 -15.28 -9.71
CA ALA A 111 12.59 -15.90 -10.81
C ALA A 111 12.43 -15.16 -12.16
N ARG A 112 11.27 -14.52 -12.38
CA ARG A 112 11.03 -13.74 -13.61
C ARG A 112 11.84 -12.45 -13.68
N LEU A 113 12.22 -11.87 -12.55
CA LEU A 113 13.05 -10.67 -12.51
C LEU A 113 14.55 -10.98 -12.62
N MET A 114 14.99 -12.15 -12.16
CA MET A 114 16.38 -12.62 -12.33
C MET A 114 16.68 -13.07 -13.77
N ASN A 115 15.67 -13.47 -14.55
CA ASN A 115 15.83 -13.91 -15.95
C ASN A 115 15.55 -12.81 -17.00
N CYS A 116 15.34 -11.55 -16.60
CA CYS A 116 15.20 -10.41 -17.53
C CYS A 116 16.49 -9.56 -17.63
N SER A 117 17.64 -10.13 -17.27
CA SER A 117 18.96 -9.57 -17.57
C SER A 117 19.67 -10.47 -18.57
N GLU A 118 19.17 -10.50 -19.80
CA GLU A 118 19.90 -10.91 -21.01
C GLU A 118 19.57 -9.94 -22.15
#